data_AF-A0A562N7R1-F1
#
_entry.id   AF-A0A562N7R1-F1
#
_cell.length_a   1.000
_cell.length_b   1.000
_cell.length_c   1.000
_cell.angle_alpha   90.00
_cell.angle_beta   90.00
_cell.angle_gamma   90.00
#
_symmetry.space_group_name_H-M   'P 1'
#
loop_
_entity.id
_entity.type
_entity.pdbx_description
1 polymer ?
#
loop_
_entity_poly.entity_id
_entity_poly.type
_entity_poly.pdbx_seq_one_letter_code
_entity_poly.pdbx_strand_id
1 'polypeptide(L)'
;MARKTAKGPAAGSDPVVEGIPEDATALPPKEKQLGSSKAVETMFRNATRAELDLIALAATKANIMISLNGLIISALMISGAFIFAQTAAFLLPAGVFMMTAAASIIFALLAASPERAGVFTALREWAVAVFRRQARLRDLRDYLDRRHDAPEGEPINLLIYEHRVRLTRDENWERMQELLRDRDEIYHQMTDQIYWLGQVADRKFRFLDVSYTVFRWGLLASVIAFLSVKSFIGLFPGVGGSGAPRLQNLGIAEFEDIYEPSAVQQLADGRILVVEDEASRAISIMSLAEDGRLVENASTDLKITRAFGRKLSDLEGLSIDDANNVYATTSHSMNNDGERRPDREQMLRFRIEGNAAGQIASYTKLRDDLMAADDLKAAIRELSGEEVDFEKLNIEGLSYYREARHLLVGLREPMAGDMSIALAITNPGEVFDGTAAPRFGRPILLDLKGGGIRALSYDPVLGSFLIVNEIEGHEGNRYSQLWSWSGEPSVPPEPIALPDIINLNNVESIDSIVVDGQPRLLLMSDEGNEKKNKPARYMMLEYSQLGG
;
A
#
# COMPACT_ATOMS: atom_id res chain seq x y z
N MET A 1 -7.68 -22.67 99.68
CA MET A 1 -6.60 -23.13 98.79
C MET A 1 -6.50 -22.14 97.64
N ALA A 2 -5.39 -21.53 97.23
CA ALA A 2 -4.04 -21.34 97.76
C ALA A 2 -3.51 -20.07 97.02
N ARG A 3 -3.26 -18.96 97.74
CA ARG A 3 -1.91 -18.41 98.09
C ARG A 3 -1.14 -17.92 96.85
N LYS A 4 -0.68 -16.66 96.71
CA LYS A 4 -0.07 -15.65 97.63
C LYS A 4 0.14 -14.38 96.76
N THR A 5 0.23 -13.12 97.18
CA THR A 5 0.10 -12.36 98.45
C THR A 5 0.15 -10.88 98.09
N ALA A 6 -0.65 -10.07 98.76
CA ALA A 6 -0.63 -8.61 98.77
C ALA A 6 0.51 -8.03 99.64
N LYS A 7 0.91 -6.76 99.40
CA LYS A 7 0.91 -5.67 100.42
C LYS A 7 1.45 -4.35 99.85
N GLY A 8 0.77 -3.24 100.17
CA GLY A 8 1.12 -1.85 99.82
C GLY A 8 2.11 -1.19 100.82
N PRO A 9 1.81 0.01 101.35
CA PRO A 9 2.19 1.32 100.79
C PRO A 9 2.95 2.21 101.82
N ALA A 10 3.53 3.35 101.40
CA ALA A 10 3.93 4.50 102.25
C ALA A 10 4.18 5.71 101.32
N ALA A 11 3.57 6.90 101.41
CA ALA A 11 3.23 7.82 102.51
C ALA A 11 4.42 8.60 103.09
N GLY A 12 4.32 9.94 103.03
CA GLY A 12 5.20 10.94 103.63
C GLY A 12 6.08 11.66 102.60
N SER A 13 6.27 12.97 102.58
CA SER A 13 5.73 14.12 103.31
C SER A 13 6.51 15.34 102.76
N ASP A 14 5.85 16.46 102.49
CA ASP A 14 6.53 17.73 102.22
C ASP A 14 7.45 18.12 103.41
N PRO A 15 8.47 18.95 103.16
CA PRO A 15 8.29 20.33 103.60
C PRO A 15 8.81 21.41 102.65
N VAL A 16 8.11 22.53 102.76
CA VAL A 16 8.35 23.89 102.23
C VAL A 16 9.62 24.51 102.81
N VAL A 17 10.46 25.17 101.98
CA VAL A 17 11.24 26.40 102.28
C VAL A 17 11.56 27.09 100.92
N GLU A 18 10.83 28.13 100.49
CA GLU A 18 11.06 29.57 100.72
C GLU A 18 12.27 30.17 99.96
N GLY A 19 12.02 31.10 99.03
CA GLY A 19 13.06 31.85 98.29
C GLY A 19 12.48 32.72 97.15
N ILE A 20 12.74 34.02 97.21
CA ILE A 20 12.09 35.16 96.51
C ILE A 20 12.68 35.43 95.09
N PRO A 21 12.30 36.50 94.35
CA PRO A 21 11.87 36.45 92.94
C PRO A 21 12.97 36.88 91.94
N GLU A 22 12.88 36.53 90.65
CA GLU A 22 13.67 37.24 89.63
C GLU A 22 12.99 37.25 88.26
N ASP A 23 12.64 38.46 87.84
CA ASP A 23 12.31 38.84 86.47
C ASP A 23 13.61 38.90 85.66
N ALA A 24 13.71 38.10 84.60
CA ALA A 24 14.71 38.28 83.54
C ALA A 24 14.23 37.59 82.25
N THR A 25 13.47 38.34 81.45
CA THR A 25 13.53 38.37 79.98
C THR A 25 14.31 37.23 79.31
N ALA A 26 13.64 36.09 79.10
CA ALA A 26 14.14 35.05 78.22
C ALA A 26 14.08 35.54 76.76
N LEU A 27 15.24 35.87 76.19
CA LEU A 27 15.42 36.01 74.74
C LEU A 27 14.98 34.70 74.05
N PRO A 28 14.25 34.75 72.91
CA PRO A 28 13.85 33.54 72.20
C PRO A 28 15.11 32.76 71.75
N PRO A 29 15.05 31.42 71.70
CA PRO A 29 16.20 30.61 71.36
C PRO A 29 16.65 30.89 69.92
N LYS A 30 17.94 31.18 69.72
CA LYS A 30 18.57 31.31 68.39
C LYS A 30 18.30 30.03 67.60
N GLU A 31 17.59 30.16 66.49
CA GLU A 31 17.34 29.07 65.55
C GLU A 31 18.68 28.46 65.08
N LYS A 32 18.77 27.13 65.12
CA LYS A 32 19.94 26.40 64.64
C LYS A 32 20.06 26.61 63.13
N GLN A 33 21.20 27.15 62.69
CA GLN A 33 21.55 27.23 61.26
C GLN A 33 21.45 25.84 60.61
N LEU A 34 20.56 25.71 59.65
CA LEU A 34 20.30 24.47 58.91
C LEU A 34 21.48 24.17 57.97
N GLY A 35 22.30 23.18 58.33
CA GLY A 35 23.39 22.65 57.49
C GLY A 35 24.60 23.57 57.33
N SER A 36 25.71 23.04 56.79
CA SER A 36 26.85 23.89 56.39
C SER A 36 26.52 24.63 55.10
N SER A 37 26.97 25.88 54.95
CA SER A 37 26.71 26.71 53.75
C SER A 37 27.05 25.98 52.44
N LYS A 38 28.15 25.23 52.42
CA LYS A 38 28.57 24.41 51.27
C LYS A 38 27.66 23.21 51.02
N ALA A 39 27.13 22.57 52.07
CA ALA A 39 26.17 21.49 51.93
C ALA A 39 24.83 22.00 51.39
N VAL A 40 24.35 23.16 51.87
CA VAL A 40 23.14 23.84 51.38
C VAL A 40 23.29 24.23 49.91
N GLU A 41 24.40 24.87 49.52
CA GLU A 41 24.70 25.21 48.12
C GLU A 41 24.71 23.96 47.22
N THR A 42 25.36 22.89 47.69
CA THR A 42 25.43 21.61 46.96
C THR A 42 24.05 20.99 46.81
N MET A 43 23.20 21.06 47.85
CA MET A 43 21.83 20.57 47.82
C MET A 43 21.01 21.32 46.77
N PHE A 44 21.00 22.65 46.80
CA PHE A 44 20.28 23.45 45.82
C PHE A 44 20.73 23.16 44.39
N ARG A 45 22.05 23.12 44.15
CA ARG A 45 22.59 22.80 42.82
C ARG A 45 22.14 21.43 42.33
N ASN A 46 22.16 20.43 43.20
CA ASN A 46 21.75 19.07 42.86
C ASN A 46 20.24 18.99 42.62
N ALA A 47 19.43 19.67 43.43
CA ALA A 47 17.98 19.70 43.29
C ALA A 47 17.55 20.43 42.00
N THR A 48 18.09 21.62 41.73
CA THR A 48 17.82 22.34 40.47
C THR A 48 18.22 21.50 39.25
N ARG A 49 19.39 20.83 39.30
CA ARG A 49 19.81 19.93 38.22
C ARG A 49 18.84 18.76 38.04
N ALA A 50 18.45 18.10 39.13
CA ALA A 50 17.50 16.99 39.09
C ALA A 50 16.15 17.41 38.48
N GLU A 51 15.62 18.58 38.85
CA GLU A 51 14.38 19.11 38.28
C GLU A 51 14.51 19.46 36.78
N LEU A 52 15.61 20.09 36.38
CA LEU A 52 15.87 20.37 34.96
C LEU A 52 16.01 19.08 34.14
N ASP A 53 16.68 18.06 34.68
CA ASP A 53 16.80 16.74 34.06
C ASP A 53 15.43 16.06 33.92
N LEU A 54 14.54 16.18 34.92
CA LEU A 54 13.16 15.69 34.85
C LEU A 54 12.35 16.41 33.77
N ILE A 55 12.47 17.73 33.67
CA ILE A 55 11.81 18.52 32.62
C ILE A 55 12.32 18.12 31.23
N ALA A 56 13.64 17.91 31.08
CA ALA A 56 14.25 17.48 29.82
C ALA A 56 13.81 16.05 29.45
N LEU A 57 13.70 15.15 30.43
CA LEU A 57 13.17 13.80 30.24
C LEU A 57 11.71 13.84 29.77
N ALA A 58 10.87 14.69 30.36
CA ALA A 58 9.49 14.87 29.92
C ALA A 58 9.41 15.37 28.47
N ALA A 59 10.24 16.34 28.09
CA ALA A 59 10.32 16.82 26.71
C ALA A 59 10.78 15.73 25.72
N THR A 60 11.77 14.92 26.12
CA THR A 60 12.25 13.78 25.32
C THR A 60 11.14 12.75 25.13
N LYS A 61 10.42 12.39 26.20
CA LYS A 61 9.28 11.46 26.14
C LYS A 61 8.13 12.02 25.29
N ALA A 62 7.88 13.32 25.33
CA ALA A 62 6.89 13.96 24.46
C ALA A 62 7.28 13.86 22.98
N ASN A 63 8.54 14.13 22.63
CA ASN A 63 9.05 13.99 21.27
C ASN A 63 8.96 12.55 20.76
N ILE A 64 9.31 11.57 21.61
CA ILE A 64 9.13 10.14 21.30
C ILE A 64 7.66 9.83 21.04
N MET A 65 6.74 10.37 21.83
CA MET A 65 5.31 10.12 21.65
C MET A 65 4.76 10.71 20.34
N ILE A 66 5.22 11.91 19.96
CA ILE A 66 4.88 12.55 18.68
C ILE A 66 5.40 11.72 17.50
N SER A 67 6.68 11.32 17.55
CA SER A 67 7.30 10.56 16.46
C SER A 67 6.76 9.13 16.35
N LEU A 68 6.45 8.47 17.47
CA LEU A 68 5.86 7.12 17.48
C LEU A 68 4.49 7.12 16.81
N ASN A 69 3.61 8.06 17.18
CA ASN A 69 2.30 8.18 16.54
C ASN A 69 2.44 8.49 15.04
N GLY A 70 3.37 9.35 14.65
CA GLY A 70 3.67 9.62 13.24
C GLY A 70 4.17 8.39 12.48
N LEU A 71 5.10 7.63 13.06
CA LEU A 71 5.64 6.40 12.47
C LEU A 71 4.55 5.34 12.30
N ILE A 72 3.69 5.14 13.31
CA ILE A 72 2.61 4.15 13.25
C ILE A 72 1.60 4.55 12.17
N ILE A 73 1.22 5.83 12.07
CA ILE A 73 0.33 6.31 11.01
C ILE A 73 0.97 6.07 9.64
N SER A 74 2.24 6.43 9.44
CA SER A 74 2.96 6.18 8.18
C SER A 74 3.05 4.70 7.85
N ALA A 75 3.34 3.84 8.83
CA ALA A 75 3.40 2.39 8.64
C ALA A 75 2.03 1.80 8.27
N LEU A 76 0.94 2.27 8.87
CA LEU A 76 -0.42 1.87 8.53
C LEU A 76 -0.86 2.33 7.14
N MET A 77 -0.38 3.50 6.69
CA MET A 77 -0.61 4.00 5.34
C MET A 77 0.14 3.17 4.29
N ILE A 78 1.39 2.78 4.59
CA ILE A 78 2.23 1.99 3.68
C ILE A 78 1.81 0.51 3.62
N SER A 79 1.44 -0.09 4.76
CA SER A 79 1.10 -1.53 4.86
C SER A 79 -0.25 -1.90 4.24
N GLY A 80 -0.97 -0.94 3.67
CA GLY A 80 -2.28 -1.19 3.08
C GLY A 80 -3.38 -1.44 4.11
N ALA A 81 -3.15 -1.22 5.40
CA ALA A 81 -4.21 -1.34 6.42
C ALA A 81 -5.40 -0.38 6.17
N PHE A 82 -5.17 0.72 5.45
CA PHE A 82 -6.21 1.62 4.94
C PHE A 82 -6.91 1.15 3.65
N ILE A 83 -6.40 0.12 2.95
CA ILE A 83 -7.08 -0.48 1.79
C ILE A 83 -8.42 -1.11 2.24
N PHE A 84 -8.48 -1.65 3.46
CA PHE A 84 -9.71 -2.13 4.09
C PHE A 84 -10.71 -1.00 4.41
N ALA A 85 -10.27 0.26 4.52
CA ALA A 85 -11.13 1.41 4.81
C ALA A 85 -12.04 1.81 3.62
N GLN A 86 -11.87 1.18 2.45
CA GLN A 86 -12.82 1.29 1.35
C GLN A 86 -14.14 0.56 1.64
N THR A 87 -14.15 -0.38 2.59
CA THR A 87 -15.39 -0.93 3.13
C THR A 87 -15.83 -0.09 4.32
N ALA A 88 -17.06 0.44 4.27
CA ALA A 88 -17.61 1.30 5.32
C ALA A 88 -17.51 0.68 6.73
N ALA A 89 -17.50 -0.65 6.85
CA ALA A 89 -17.37 -1.37 8.10
C ALA A 89 -16.02 -1.13 8.83
N PHE A 90 -14.92 -0.91 8.10
CA PHE A 90 -13.60 -0.70 8.69
C PHE A 90 -13.25 0.77 8.91
N LEU A 91 -14.12 1.71 8.51
CA LEU A 91 -13.98 3.13 8.84
C LEU A 91 -14.07 3.38 10.36
N LEU A 92 -14.85 2.57 11.09
CA LEU A 92 -15.02 2.76 12.53
C LEU A 92 -13.73 2.44 13.31
N PRO A 93 -13.09 1.26 13.16
CA PRO A 93 -11.79 0.99 13.79
C PRO A 93 -10.70 2.00 13.40
N ALA A 94 -10.61 2.35 12.12
CA ALA A 94 -9.62 3.31 11.62
C ALA A 94 -9.87 4.72 12.18
N GLY A 95 -11.13 5.18 12.20
CA GLY A 95 -11.52 6.46 12.77
C GLY A 95 -11.24 6.56 14.26
N VAL A 96 -11.56 5.50 15.04
CA VAL A 96 -11.23 5.44 16.47
C VAL A 96 -9.72 5.54 16.69
N PHE A 97 -8.92 4.82 15.90
CA PHE A 97 -7.46 4.91 16.00
C PHE A 97 -6.95 6.31 15.65
N MET A 98 -7.38 6.88 14.52
CA MET A 98 -6.92 8.21 14.08
C MET A 98 -7.30 9.31 15.07
N MET A 99 -8.52 9.27 15.61
CA MET A 99 -8.98 10.25 16.60
C MET A 99 -8.19 10.16 17.91
N THR A 100 -7.92 8.95 18.39
CA THR A 100 -7.17 8.75 19.63
C THR A 100 -5.68 9.04 19.47
N ALA A 101 -5.08 8.70 18.32
CA ALA A 101 -3.72 9.09 17.97
C ALA A 101 -3.57 10.61 17.87
N ALA A 102 -4.50 11.30 17.19
CA ALA A 102 -4.49 12.75 17.10
C ALA A 102 -4.62 13.42 18.49
N ALA A 103 -5.55 12.94 19.32
CA ALA A 103 -5.70 13.43 20.69
C ALA A 103 -4.41 13.21 21.52
N SER A 104 -3.77 12.05 21.39
CA SER A 104 -2.50 11.76 22.04
C SER A 104 -1.38 12.71 21.61
N ILE A 105 -1.24 12.99 20.31
CA ILE A 105 -0.27 13.96 19.78
C ILE A 105 -0.52 15.36 20.35
N ILE A 106 -1.77 15.80 20.44
CA ILE A 106 -2.12 17.11 21.02
C ILE A 106 -1.61 17.21 22.47
N PHE A 107 -1.84 16.20 23.30
CA PHE A 107 -1.34 16.19 24.67
C PHE A 107 0.18 16.10 24.77
N ALA A 108 0.85 15.37 23.86
CA ALA A 108 2.30 15.33 23.79
C ALA A 108 2.89 16.71 23.40
N LEU A 109 2.27 17.41 22.45
CA LEU A 109 2.64 18.78 22.08
C LEU A 109 2.45 19.76 23.25
N LEU A 110 1.38 19.61 24.03
CA LEU A 110 1.17 20.41 25.25
C LEU A 110 2.22 20.11 26.33
N ALA A 111 2.68 18.86 26.46
CA ALA A 111 3.78 18.51 27.36
C ALA A 111 5.12 19.11 26.88
N ALA A 112 5.36 19.16 25.57
CA ALA A 112 6.55 19.78 24.99
C ALA A 112 6.54 21.32 25.16
N SER A 113 5.38 21.97 24.98
CA SER A 113 5.23 23.44 25.00
C SER A 113 4.02 23.89 25.85
N PRO A 114 4.12 23.90 27.18
CA PRO A 114 2.99 24.18 28.08
C PRO A 114 2.49 25.63 28.04
N GLU A 115 3.26 26.58 27.53
CA GLU A 115 2.80 27.96 27.26
C GLU A 115 1.56 27.97 26.35
N ARG A 116 1.42 26.96 25.48
CA ARG A 116 0.27 26.78 24.58
C ARG A 116 -0.96 26.20 25.29
N ALA A 117 -0.84 25.67 26.50
CA ALA A 117 -1.98 25.13 27.25
C ALA A 117 -3.02 26.20 27.61
N GLY A 118 -2.59 27.46 27.79
CA GLY A 118 -3.48 28.61 27.93
C GLY A 118 -4.34 28.86 26.68
N VAL A 119 -3.79 28.66 25.47
CA VAL A 119 -4.59 28.74 24.23
C VAL A 119 -5.67 27.66 24.23
N PHE A 120 -5.26 26.44 24.59
CA PHE A 120 -6.14 25.28 24.48
C PHE A 120 -7.30 25.33 25.48
N THR A 121 -7.04 25.79 26.69
CA THR A 121 -8.08 26.02 27.70
C THR A 121 -9.06 27.11 27.26
N ALA A 122 -8.57 28.25 26.78
CA ALA A 122 -9.41 29.32 26.22
C ALA A 122 -10.24 28.86 25.00
N LEU A 123 -9.63 28.10 24.08
CA LEU A 123 -10.32 27.52 22.93
C LEU A 123 -11.41 26.52 23.35
N ARG A 124 -11.14 25.69 24.35
CA ARG A 124 -12.12 24.75 24.90
C ARG A 124 -13.27 25.49 25.56
N GLU A 125 -12.99 26.51 26.38
CA GLU A 125 -14.02 27.33 27.02
C GLU A 125 -14.89 28.04 26.00
N TRP A 126 -14.28 28.64 24.98
CA TRP A 126 -14.99 29.23 23.84
C TRP A 126 -15.85 28.19 23.11
N ALA A 127 -15.31 27.01 22.78
CA ALA A 127 -16.06 25.97 22.08
C ALA A 127 -17.28 25.48 22.90
N VAL A 128 -17.11 25.30 24.22
CA VAL A 128 -18.21 24.97 25.12
C VAL A 128 -19.23 26.10 25.20
N ALA A 129 -18.78 27.36 25.26
CA ALA A 129 -19.66 28.52 25.27
C ALA A 129 -20.45 28.68 23.97
N VAL A 130 -19.84 28.38 22.80
CA VAL A 130 -20.53 28.34 21.51
C VAL A 130 -21.56 27.22 21.47
N PHE A 131 -21.21 26.02 21.93
CA PHE A 131 -22.14 24.89 21.98
C PHE A 131 -23.34 25.15 22.93
N ARG A 132 -23.11 25.84 24.04
CA ARG A 132 -24.15 26.31 24.98
C ARG A 132 -24.90 27.57 24.51
N ARG A 133 -24.61 28.08 23.31
CA ARG A 133 -25.19 29.33 22.75
C ARG A 133 -24.94 30.59 23.61
N GLN A 134 -23.87 30.58 24.40
CA GLN A 134 -23.45 31.67 25.27
C GLN A 134 -22.38 32.58 24.63
N ALA A 135 -21.75 32.13 23.53
CA ALA A 135 -20.76 32.89 22.77
C ALA A 135 -21.01 32.74 21.25
N ARG A 136 -20.58 33.73 20.47
CA ARG A 136 -20.59 33.73 19.00
C ARG A 136 -19.19 33.42 18.46
N LEU A 137 -19.12 33.04 17.18
CA LEU A 137 -17.84 32.75 16.50
C LEU A 137 -16.87 33.95 16.50
N ARG A 138 -17.40 35.18 16.58
CA ARG A 138 -16.59 36.42 16.64
C ARG A 138 -15.93 36.66 18.00
N ASP A 139 -16.43 36.04 19.05
CA ASP A 139 -15.97 36.25 20.43
C ASP A 139 -14.70 35.42 20.73
N LEU A 140 -14.21 34.65 19.74
CA LEU A 140 -12.98 33.85 19.87
C LEU A 140 -11.78 34.71 20.27
N ARG A 141 -11.68 35.93 19.72
CA ARG A 141 -10.59 36.86 20.02
C ARG A 141 -10.59 37.27 21.49
N ASP A 142 -11.75 37.57 22.06
CA ASP A 142 -11.89 38.00 23.46
C ASP A 142 -11.49 36.90 24.46
N TYR A 143 -11.76 35.63 24.13
CA TYR A 143 -11.30 34.49 24.94
C TYR A 143 -9.79 34.26 24.83
N LEU A 144 -9.20 34.53 23.67
CA LEU A 144 -7.75 34.40 23.47
C LEU A 144 -6.96 35.58 24.07
N ASP A 145 -7.56 36.77 24.13
CA ASP A 145 -6.94 38.01 24.63
C ASP A 145 -7.01 38.14 26.17
N ARG A 146 -7.91 37.42 26.87
CA ARG A 146 -7.98 37.33 28.37
C ARG A 146 -6.74 36.74 29.06
N ARG A 147 -5.64 36.59 28.32
CA ARG A 147 -4.52 35.70 28.60
C ARG A 147 -3.32 36.38 29.23
N HIS A 148 -3.42 37.65 29.61
CA HIS A 148 -2.27 38.45 30.05
C HIS A 148 -2.39 39.14 31.41
N ASP A 149 -3.49 38.98 32.15
CA ASP A 149 -3.61 39.58 33.47
C ASP A 149 -3.15 38.58 34.54
N ALA A 150 -1.83 38.52 34.77
CA ALA A 150 -1.32 37.99 36.03
C ALA A 150 -1.83 38.90 37.17
N PRO A 151 -2.25 38.37 38.33
CA PRO A 151 -2.70 39.19 39.44
C PRO A 151 -1.59 40.19 39.82
N GLU A 152 -1.89 41.49 39.75
CA GLU A 152 -0.99 42.54 40.21
C GLU A 152 -0.59 42.25 41.68
N GLY A 153 0.71 42.08 41.93
CA GLY A 153 1.25 41.90 43.29
C GLY A 153 1.95 40.57 43.59
N GLU A 154 2.15 39.68 42.61
CA GLU A 154 2.91 38.44 42.83
C GLU A 154 4.43 38.73 43.01
N PRO A 155 5.09 38.17 44.05
CA PRO A 155 6.51 38.44 44.30
C PRO A 155 7.41 37.95 43.16
N ILE A 156 8.27 38.84 42.66
CA ILE A 156 9.14 38.59 41.49
C ILE A 156 10.41 37.86 41.94
N ASN A 157 10.51 36.58 41.57
CA ASN A 157 11.72 35.78 41.70
C ASN A 157 12.62 35.94 40.46
N LEU A 158 13.86 36.45 40.65
CA LEU A 158 14.78 36.74 39.54
C LEU A 158 15.38 35.48 38.89
N LEU A 159 15.39 34.35 39.60
CA LEU A 159 15.93 33.09 39.10
C LEU A 159 14.97 32.40 38.12
N ILE A 160 13.68 32.69 38.22
CA ILE A 160 12.65 32.19 37.30
C ILE A 160 12.67 33.03 36.02
N TYR A 161 12.90 32.38 34.87
CA TYR A 161 12.98 33.04 33.57
C TYR A 161 11.72 33.88 33.26
N GLU A 162 10.53 33.30 33.45
CA GLU A 162 9.24 33.92 33.13
C GLU A 162 9.01 35.23 33.91
N HIS A 163 9.48 35.31 35.15
CA HIS A 163 9.36 36.50 35.99
C HIS A 163 10.41 37.54 35.60
N ARG A 164 11.64 37.10 35.34
CA ARG A 164 12.76 37.97 34.98
C ARG A 164 12.56 38.71 33.65
N VAL A 165 11.97 38.07 32.64
CA VAL A 165 11.76 38.70 31.32
C VAL A 165 10.71 39.81 31.32
N ARG A 166 9.93 39.95 32.40
CA ARG A 166 8.95 41.05 32.57
C ARG A 166 9.60 42.35 33.04
N LEU A 167 10.84 42.30 33.51
CA LEU A 167 11.58 43.44 34.03
C LEU A 167 12.34 44.17 32.92
N THR A 168 12.49 45.47 33.05
CA THR A 168 13.47 46.23 32.28
C THR A 168 14.90 45.87 32.71
N ARG A 169 15.88 46.22 31.86
CA ARG A 169 17.29 45.96 32.14
C ARG A 169 17.75 46.57 33.47
N ASP A 170 17.34 47.81 33.75
CA ASP A 170 17.78 48.56 34.92
C ASP A 170 17.12 48.01 36.20
N GLU A 171 15.82 47.69 36.15
CA GLU A 171 15.11 47.04 37.27
C GLU A 171 15.70 45.66 37.62
N ASN A 172 16.04 44.85 36.60
CA ASN A 172 16.67 43.56 36.83
C ASN A 172 18.07 43.71 37.44
N TRP A 173 18.85 44.71 37.05
CA TRP A 173 20.15 44.99 37.65
C TRP A 173 20.03 45.40 39.12
N GLU A 174 19.12 46.32 39.44
CA GLU A 174 18.90 46.81 40.81
C GLU A 174 18.46 45.67 41.75
N ARG A 175 17.42 44.92 41.37
CA ARG A 175 16.93 43.79 42.18
C ARG A 175 17.97 42.69 42.34
N MET A 176 18.84 42.46 41.34
CA MET A 176 19.93 41.49 41.46
C MET A 176 20.99 41.95 42.48
N GLN A 177 21.29 43.25 42.53
CA GLN A 177 22.20 43.81 43.55
C GLN A 177 21.61 43.70 44.96
N GLU A 178 20.30 43.89 45.11
CA GLU A 178 19.59 43.68 46.37
C GLU A 178 19.63 42.21 46.81
N LEU A 179 19.29 41.29 45.90
CA LEU A 179 19.34 39.84 46.14
C LEU A 179 20.73 39.39 46.61
N LEU A 180 21.80 39.86 45.97
CA LEU A 180 23.16 39.47 46.31
C LEU A 180 23.64 39.97 47.69
N ARG A 181 22.92 40.92 48.31
CA ARG A 181 23.26 41.47 49.63
C ARG A 181 22.67 40.65 50.78
N ASP A 182 21.63 39.87 50.54
CA ASP A 182 20.94 39.08 51.56
C ASP A 182 20.97 37.57 51.22
N ARG A 183 21.65 36.79 52.07
CA ARG A 183 21.78 35.34 51.88
C ARG A 183 20.46 34.60 52.11
N ASP A 184 19.63 35.07 53.04
CA ASP A 184 18.37 34.40 53.36
C ASP A 184 17.38 34.59 52.20
N GLU A 185 17.39 35.77 51.58
CA GLU A 185 16.63 36.06 50.36
C GLU A 185 17.09 35.22 49.16
N ILE A 186 18.41 35.01 48.99
CA ILE A 186 18.93 34.07 47.96
C ILE A 186 18.35 32.67 48.19
N TYR A 187 18.41 32.14 49.42
CA TYR A 187 17.88 30.81 49.71
C TYR A 187 16.37 30.73 49.53
N HIS A 188 15.63 31.80 49.85
CA HIS A 188 14.20 31.91 49.59
C HIS A 188 13.92 31.81 48.08
N GLN A 189 14.55 32.64 47.26
CA GLN A 189 14.35 32.63 45.80
C GLN A 189 14.81 31.31 45.14
N MET A 190 15.88 30.68 45.63
CA MET A 190 16.28 29.35 45.15
C MET A 190 15.27 28.27 45.51
N THR A 191 14.67 28.35 46.70
CA THR A 191 13.62 27.42 47.15
C THR A 191 12.37 27.58 46.29
N ASP A 192 11.94 28.82 46.05
CA ASP A 192 10.82 29.14 45.16
C ASP A 192 11.09 28.68 43.72
N GLN A 193 12.33 28.80 43.24
CA GLN A 193 12.71 28.31 41.91
C GLN A 193 12.59 26.79 41.81
N ILE A 194 13.09 26.04 42.80
CA ILE A 194 12.94 24.57 42.83
C ILE A 194 11.46 24.19 42.88
N TYR A 195 10.68 24.85 43.72
CA TYR A 195 9.24 24.62 43.81
C TYR A 195 8.52 24.88 42.47
N TRP A 196 8.85 25.98 41.80
CA TRP A 196 8.32 26.32 40.49
C TRP A 196 8.75 25.29 39.43
N LEU A 197 10.02 24.88 39.40
CA LEU A 197 10.50 23.85 38.47
C LEU A 197 9.77 22.53 38.68
N GLY A 198 9.55 22.12 39.93
CA GLY A 198 8.76 20.94 40.28
C GLY A 198 7.31 21.03 39.77
N GLN A 199 6.66 22.20 39.90
CA GLN A 199 5.32 22.43 39.33
C GLN A 199 5.31 22.35 37.80
N VAL A 200 6.33 22.90 37.13
CA VAL A 200 6.47 22.81 35.67
C VAL A 200 6.67 21.35 35.25
N ALA A 201 7.52 20.61 35.96
CA ALA A 201 7.74 19.19 35.71
C ALA A 201 6.44 18.40 35.89
N ASP A 202 5.72 18.57 37.01
CA ASP A 202 4.43 17.91 37.27
C ASP A 202 3.44 18.19 36.14
N ARG A 203 3.29 19.44 35.73
CA ARG A 203 2.37 19.81 34.64
C ARG A 203 2.72 19.11 33.33
N LYS A 204 4.01 19.02 32.97
CA LYS A 204 4.47 18.30 31.77
C LYS A 204 4.19 16.80 31.88
N PHE A 205 4.49 16.20 33.03
CA PHE A 205 4.23 14.77 33.26
C PHE A 205 2.75 14.44 33.25
N ARG A 206 1.87 15.32 33.77
CA ARG A 206 0.42 15.13 33.70
C ARG A 206 -0.10 15.14 32.27
N PHE A 207 0.34 16.07 31.42
CA PHE A 207 -0.03 16.05 30.01
C PHE A 207 0.50 14.82 29.29
N LEU A 208 1.73 14.42 29.60
CA LEU A 208 2.34 13.22 29.04
C LEU A 208 1.59 11.94 29.46
N ASP A 209 1.18 11.84 30.72
CA ASP A 209 0.41 10.71 31.24
C ASP A 209 -0.96 10.59 30.56
N VAL A 210 -1.63 11.73 30.35
CA VAL A 210 -2.87 11.77 29.56
C VAL A 210 -2.62 11.33 28.12
N SER A 211 -1.55 11.81 27.49
CA SER A 211 -1.16 11.42 26.12
C SER A 211 -0.97 9.90 25.98
N TYR A 212 -0.24 9.29 26.92
CA TYR A 212 -0.01 7.84 26.95
C TYR A 212 -1.29 7.06 27.23
N THR A 213 -2.11 7.54 28.16
CA THR A 213 -3.38 6.89 28.52
C THR A 213 -4.33 6.88 27.33
N VAL A 214 -4.50 8.03 26.64
CA VAL A 214 -5.34 8.15 25.46
C VAL A 214 -4.86 7.23 24.33
N PHE A 215 -3.55 7.20 24.08
CA PHE A 215 -3.00 6.31 23.05
C PHE A 215 -3.15 4.83 23.40
N ARG A 216 -2.78 4.43 24.63
CA ARG A 216 -2.85 3.03 25.07
C ARG A 216 -4.26 2.47 24.95
N TRP A 217 -5.25 3.21 25.47
CA TRP A 217 -6.64 2.76 25.41
C TRP A 217 -7.25 2.92 24.02
N GLY A 218 -6.83 3.93 23.25
CA GLY A 218 -7.27 4.13 21.87
C GLY A 218 -6.81 3.01 20.93
N LEU A 219 -5.54 2.60 21.04
CA LEU A 219 -5.00 1.47 20.30
C LEU A 219 -5.71 0.16 20.68
N LEU A 220 -5.96 -0.07 21.98
CA LEU A 220 -6.69 -1.25 22.41
C LEU A 220 -8.13 -1.25 21.87
N ALA A 221 -8.82 -0.11 21.95
CA ALA A 221 -10.17 0.04 21.44
C ALA A 221 -10.25 -0.15 19.92
N SER A 222 -9.27 0.34 19.14
CA SER A 222 -9.25 0.14 17.70
C SER A 222 -9.00 -1.33 17.32
N VAL A 223 -8.11 -2.02 18.03
CA VAL A 223 -7.87 -3.47 17.83
C VAL A 223 -9.13 -4.27 18.17
N ILE A 224 -9.78 -3.96 19.29
CA ILE A 224 -11.04 -4.62 19.67
C ILE A 224 -12.14 -4.34 18.65
N ALA A 225 -12.28 -3.10 18.18
CA ALA A 225 -13.25 -2.73 17.16
C ALA A 225 -12.98 -3.49 15.86
N PHE A 226 -11.71 -3.59 15.44
CA PHE A 226 -11.32 -4.35 14.25
C PHE A 226 -11.67 -5.83 14.38
N LEU A 227 -11.31 -6.47 15.49
CA LEU A 227 -11.62 -7.87 15.75
C LEU A 227 -13.13 -8.12 15.85
N SER A 228 -13.86 -7.18 16.43
CA SER A 228 -15.33 -7.27 16.56
C SER A 228 -16.00 -7.18 15.20
N VAL A 229 -15.60 -6.22 14.36
CA VAL A 229 -16.10 -6.09 12.98
C VAL A 229 -15.77 -7.33 12.17
N LYS A 230 -14.52 -7.80 12.24
CA LYS A 230 -14.07 -9.01 11.53
C LYS A 230 -14.85 -10.25 11.96
N SER A 231 -15.05 -10.45 13.27
CA SER A 231 -15.80 -11.58 13.81
C SER A 231 -17.28 -11.51 13.45
N PHE A 232 -17.87 -10.31 13.49
CA PHE A 232 -19.27 -10.10 13.14
C PHE A 232 -19.55 -10.38 11.66
N ILE A 233 -18.69 -9.90 10.76
CA ILE A 233 -18.78 -10.21 9.32
C ILE A 233 -18.62 -11.73 9.08
N GLY A 234 -17.66 -12.38 9.75
CA GLY A 234 -17.47 -13.83 9.63
C GLY A 234 -18.62 -14.68 10.18
N LEU A 235 -19.32 -14.21 11.22
CA LEU A 235 -20.47 -14.90 11.83
C LEU A 235 -21.78 -14.64 11.09
N PHE A 236 -21.92 -13.50 10.41
CA PHE A 236 -23.13 -13.11 9.68
C PHE A 236 -22.80 -12.67 8.25
N PRO A 237 -22.54 -13.63 7.34
CA PRO A 237 -22.17 -13.35 5.95
C PRO A 237 -23.21 -12.53 5.17
N GLY A 238 -24.47 -12.51 5.62
CA GLY A 238 -25.57 -11.77 5.00
C GLY A 238 -25.75 -10.31 5.48
N VAL A 239 -24.99 -9.85 6.48
CA VAL A 239 -25.07 -8.46 7.01
C VAL A 239 -23.97 -7.56 6.42
N GLY A 240 -22.90 -8.16 5.88
CA GLY A 240 -22.03 -7.48 4.92
C GLY A 240 -22.82 -7.33 3.63
N GLY A 241 -23.39 -6.14 3.41
CA GLY A 241 -24.30 -5.87 2.30
C GLY A 241 -23.86 -6.57 1.01
N SER A 242 -24.74 -7.43 0.51
CA SER A 242 -24.62 -8.17 -0.73
C SER A 242 -24.63 -7.19 -1.92
N GLY A 243 -23.50 -6.53 -2.16
CA GLY A 243 -23.03 -6.35 -3.52
C GLY A 243 -22.22 -7.59 -3.85
N ALA A 244 -22.38 -8.14 -5.04
CA ALA A 244 -21.43 -9.08 -5.63
C ALA A 244 -19.99 -8.65 -5.28
N PRO A 245 -19.04 -9.59 -5.06
CA PRO A 245 -17.66 -9.24 -4.80
C PRO A 245 -17.25 -8.21 -5.84
N ARG A 246 -17.07 -6.97 -5.42
CA ARG A 246 -16.48 -5.96 -6.29
C ARG A 246 -15.07 -6.47 -6.47
N LEU A 247 -14.80 -7.07 -7.62
CA LEU A 247 -13.47 -7.24 -8.15
C LEU A 247 -12.78 -5.89 -7.96
N GLN A 248 -11.99 -5.78 -6.90
CA GLN A 248 -11.39 -4.52 -6.47
C GLN A 248 -10.15 -4.20 -7.32
N ASN A 249 -9.82 -5.08 -8.26
CA ASN A 249 -8.90 -4.83 -9.35
C ASN A 249 -9.63 -4.20 -10.54
N LEU A 250 -10.03 -2.95 -10.36
CA LEU A 250 -10.27 -2.01 -11.47
C LEU A 250 -8.95 -1.27 -11.83
N GLY A 251 -7.80 -1.85 -11.49
CA GLY A 251 -6.47 -1.27 -11.67
C GLY A 251 -5.46 -2.33 -12.08
N ILE A 252 -4.22 -1.88 -12.31
CA ILE A 252 -3.11 -2.75 -12.68
C ILE A 252 -2.68 -3.58 -11.48
N ALA A 253 -2.68 -4.90 -11.63
CA ALA A 253 -2.15 -5.85 -10.67
C ALA A 253 -0.82 -6.43 -11.15
N GLU A 254 -0.07 -7.01 -10.22
CA GLU A 254 1.20 -7.70 -10.49
C GLU A 254 1.00 -9.20 -10.28
N PHE A 255 1.66 -10.00 -11.12
CA PHE A 255 1.81 -11.43 -10.90
C PHE A 255 2.72 -11.72 -9.69
N GLU A 256 2.73 -12.96 -9.23
CA GLU A 256 3.61 -13.41 -8.13
C GLU A 256 4.93 -14.00 -8.66
N ASP A 257 4.89 -14.88 -9.67
CA ASP A 257 6.07 -15.58 -10.22
C ASP A 257 6.05 -15.68 -11.77
N ILE A 258 5.31 -14.76 -12.42
CA ILE A 258 5.27 -14.60 -13.88
C ILE A 258 5.98 -13.29 -14.23
N TYR A 259 6.91 -13.36 -15.18
CA TYR A 259 7.79 -12.23 -15.51
C TYR A 259 7.61 -11.75 -16.96
N GLU A 260 7.44 -12.66 -17.90
CA GLU A 260 7.40 -12.35 -19.34
C GLU A 260 6.22 -13.11 -19.98
N PRO A 261 4.95 -12.74 -19.65
CA PRO A 261 3.77 -13.42 -20.15
C PRO A 261 3.46 -12.99 -21.58
N SER A 262 3.30 -13.97 -22.46
CA SER A 262 3.15 -13.73 -23.90
C SER A 262 1.71 -13.97 -24.35
N ALA A 263 1.03 -14.99 -23.81
CA ALA A 263 -0.38 -15.24 -24.09
C ALA A 263 -1.19 -15.78 -22.90
N VAL A 264 -2.51 -15.55 -22.96
CA VAL A 264 -3.48 -16.05 -21.99
C VAL A 264 -4.68 -16.71 -22.65
N GLN A 265 -5.25 -17.72 -22.00
CA GLN A 265 -6.52 -18.33 -22.37
C GLN A 265 -7.27 -18.86 -21.15
N GLN A 266 -8.57 -18.58 -21.03
CA GLN A 266 -9.40 -19.24 -20.01
C GLN A 266 -9.74 -20.70 -20.40
N LEU A 267 -9.53 -21.62 -19.47
CA LEU A 267 -9.89 -23.03 -19.58
C LEU A 267 -11.38 -23.26 -19.26
N ALA A 268 -11.92 -24.40 -19.70
CA ALA A 268 -13.33 -24.75 -19.50
C ALA A 268 -13.75 -24.89 -18.02
N ASP A 269 -12.80 -25.11 -17.11
CA ASP A 269 -13.03 -25.17 -15.67
C ASP A 269 -12.91 -23.80 -14.97
N GLY A 270 -12.73 -22.72 -15.75
CA GLY A 270 -12.66 -21.35 -15.26
C GLY A 270 -11.26 -20.87 -14.89
N ARG A 271 -10.26 -21.77 -14.80
CA ARG A 271 -8.87 -21.39 -14.55
C ARG A 271 -8.27 -20.68 -15.77
N ILE A 272 -7.24 -19.89 -15.52
CA ILE A 272 -6.54 -19.11 -16.54
C ILE A 272 -5.22 -19.80 -16.87
N LEU A 273 -5.01 -20.12 -18.14
CA LEU A 273 -3.75 -20.62 -18.66
C LEU A 273 -2.93 -19.43 -19.15
N VAL A 274 -1.71 -19.28 -18.67
CA VAL A 274 -0.73 -18.29 -19.12
C VAL A 274 0.49 -19.01 -19.66
N VAL A 275 1.07 -18.50 -20.75
CA VAL A 275 2.36 -18.95 -21.27
C VAL A 275 3.39 -17.83 -21.19
N GLU A 276 4.65 -18.22 -21.02
CA GLU A 276 5.81 -17.33 -20.92
C GLU A 276 6.92 -17.78 -21.89
N ASP A 277 7.81 -16.86 -22.22
CA ASP A 277 8.97 -17.10 -23.09
C ASP A 277 9.99 -18.06 -22.47
N GLU A 278 10.08 -18.07 -21.14
CA GLU A 278 11.07 -18.82 -20.38
C GLU A 278 10.71 -20.31 -20.27
N ALA A 279 11.60 -21.16 -20.77
CA ALA A 279 11.32 -22.60 -20.91
C ALA A 279 11.11 -23.35 -19.59
N SER A 280 11.73 -22.87 -18.51
CA SER A 280 11.56 -23.45 -17.19
C SER A 280 10.18 -23.19 -16.57
N ARG A 281 9.45 -22.18 -17.06
CA ARG A 281 8.11 -21.74 -16.61
C ARG A 281 7.16 -21.49 -17.79
N ALA A 282 7.33 -22.21 -18.89
CA ALA A 282 6.62 -21.92 -20.13
C ALA A 282 5.07 -21.97 -20.02
N ILE A 283 4.53 -22.65 -19.01
CA ILE A 283 3.09 -22.81 -18.78
C ILE A 283 2.78 -22.63 -17.30
N SER A 284 1.84 -21.74 -17.00
CA SER A 284 1.34 -21.44 -15.66
C SER A 284 -0.19 -21.49 -15.63
N ILE A 285 -0.77 -22.23 -14.68
CA ILE A 285 -2.21 -22.28 -14.46
C ILE A 285 -2.56 -21.46 -13.22
N MET A 286 -3.37 -20.45 -13.45
CA MET A 286 -3.81 -19.52 -12.45
C MET A 286 -5.26 -19.76 -12.05
N SER A 287 -5.54 -19.60 -10.76
CA SER A 287 -6.89 -19.57 -10.20
C SER A 287 -7.20 -18.16 -9.72
N LEU A 288 -8.49 -17.81 -9.69
CA LEU A 288 -8.93 -16.55 -9.11
C LEU A 288 -9.05 -16.69 -7.59
N ALA A 289 -8.37 -15.83 -6.84
CA ALA A 289 -8.54 -15.68 -5.41
C ALA A 289 -9.84 -14.94 -5.06
N GLU A 290 -10.26 -15.01 -3.80
CA GLU A 290 -11.47 -14.33 -3.30
C GLU A 290 -11.44 -12.80 -3.48
N ASP A 291 -10.25 -12.21 -3.58
CA ASP A 291 -10.03 -10.78 -3.82
C ASP A 291 -9.94 -10.42 -5.32
N GLY A 292 -10.08 -11.40 -6.21
CA GLY A 292 -9.99 -11.23 -7.65
C GLY A 292 -8.58 -11.26 -8.22
N ARG A 293 -7.54 -11.53 -7.41
CA ARG A 293 -6.17 -11.70 -7.94
C ARG A 293 -6.02 -13.06 -8.62
N LEU A 294 -5.16 -13.11 -9.64
CA LEU A 294 -4.67 -14.36 -10.21
C LEU A 294 -3.59 -14.95 -9.29
N VAL A 295 -3.78 -16.21 -8.89
CA VAL A 295 -2.87 -16.96 -8.01
C VAL A 295 -2.42 -18.22 -8.71
N GLU A 296 -1.11 -18.45 -8.70
CA GLU A 296 -0.45 -19.58 -9.35
C GLU A 296 -0.35 -20.80 -8.43
N ASN A 297 -0.20 -21.99 -9.02
CA ASN A 297 0.26 -23.18 -8.30
C ASN A 297 1.49 -23.79 -8.97
N ALA A 298 2.67 -23.25 -8.66
CA ALA A 298 3.96 -23.65 -9.22
C ALA A 298 4.21 -25.18 -9.22
N SER A 299 3.67 -25.91 -8.24
CA SER A 299 3.81 -27.37 -8.17
C SER A 299 3.03 -28.13 -9.25
N THR A 300 1.91 -27.55 -9.69
CA THR A 300 1.08 -28.05 -10.79
C THR A 300 1.68 -27.65 -12.12
N ASP A 301 2.17 -26.41 -12.22
CA ASP A 301 2.78 -25.86 -13.43
C ASP A 301 4.00 -26.66 -13.86
N LEU A 302 4.89 -26.97 -12.90
CA LEU A 302 6.05 -27.82 -13.15
C LEU A 302 5.67 -29.25 -13.61
N LYS A 303 4.55 -29.81 -13.14
CA LYS A 303 4.07 -31.13 -13.59
C LYS A 303 3.54 -31.07 -15.01
N ILE A 304 2.79 -30.02 -15.33
CA ILE A 304 2.18 -29.81 -16.64
C ILE A 304 3.26 -29.55 -17.68
N THR A 305 4.18 -28.62 -17.43
CA THR A 305 5.30 -28.32 -18.33
C THR A 305 6.14 -29.57 -18.63
N ARG A 306 6.40 -30.43 -17.63
CA ARG A 306 7.12 -31.70 -17.83
C ARG A 306 6.36 -32.72 -18.67
N ALA A 307 5.02 -32.68 -18.70
CA ALA A 307 4.20 -33.64 -19.44
C ALA A 307 4.39 -33.54 -20.97
N PHE A 308 4.82 -32.38 -21.47
CA PHE A 308 5.11 -32.18 -22.90
C PHE A 308 6.35 -32.96 -23.37
N GLY A 309 7.20 -33.42 -22.45
CA GLY A 309 8.36 -34.28 -22.75
C GLY A 309 9.41 -33.62 -23.65
N ARG A 310 9.33 -32.30 -23.82
CA ARG A 310 10.22 -31.49 -24.66
C ARG A 310 10.35 -30.09 -24.07
N LYS A 311 11.35 -29.35 -24.55
CA LYS A 311 11.51 -27.95 -24.24
C LYS A 311 10.43 -27.15 -24.97
N LEU A 312 9.68 -26.36 -24.22
CA LEU A 312 8.78 -25.32 -24.72
C LEU A 312 9.51 -24.02 -24.45
N SER A 313 9.81 -23.23 -25.46
CA SER A 313 10.47 -21.94 -25.29
C SER A 313 9.89 -20.97 -26.28
N ASP A 314 9.79 -19.70 -25.88
CA ASP A 314 9.31 -18.64 -26.76
C ASP A 314 7.84 -18.90 -27.16
N LEU A 315 6.98 -19.27 -26.20
CA LEU A 315 5.56 -19.52 -26.45
C LEU A 315 4.82 -18.19 -26.49
N GLU A 316 4.28 -17.83 -27.66
CA GLU A 316 3.75 -16.48 -27.90
C GLU A 316 2.23 -16.42 -28.01
N GLY A 317 1.60 -17.51 -28.45
CA GLY A 317 0.17 -17.51 -28.76
C GLY A 317 -0.57 -18.67 -28.12
N LEU A 318 -1.79 -18.40 -27.65
CA LEU A 318 -2.74 -19.38 -27.13
C LEU A 318 -4.11 -19.20 -27.75
N SER A 319 -4.81 -20.31 -27.98
CA SER A 319 -6.25 -20.28 -28.23
C SER A 319 -6.92 -21.59 -27.83
N ILE A 320 -8.25 -21.63 -27.73
CA ILE A 320 -9.00 -22.84 -27.39
C ILE A 320 -10.21 -23.04 -28.29
N ASP A 321 -10.46 -24.29 -28.71
CA ASP A 321 -11.67 -24.65 -29.47
C ASP A 321 -12.84 -25.09 -28.58
N ASP A 322 -14.00 -25.32 -29.21
CA ASP A 322 -15.22 -25.79 -28.55
C ASP A 322 -15.10 -27.20 -27.93
N ALA A 323 -14.08 -27.95 -28.33
CA ALA A 323 -13.77 -29.26 -27.79
C ALA A 323 -12.70 -29.17 -26.68
N ASN A 324 -12.39 -27.98 -26.16
CA ASN A 324 -11.37 -27.75 -25.14
C ASN A 324 -9.95 -28.18 -25.55
N ASN A 325 -9.67 -28.27 -26.85
CA ASN A 325 -8.31 -28.39 -27.33
C ASN A 325 -7.67 -27.01 -27.28
N VAL A 326 -6.59 -26.91 -26.52
CA VAL A 326 -5.75 -25.73 -26.45
C VAL A 326 -4.74 -25.81 -27.59
N TYR A 327 -4.64 -24.74 -28.35
CA TYR A 327 -3.64 -24.50 -29.36
C TYR A 327 -2.61 -23.54 -28.81
N ALA A 328 -1.33 -23.83 -29.02
CA ALA A 328 -0.24 -22.92 -28.70
C ALA A 328 0.73 -22.82 -29.87
N THR A 329 1.43 -21.70 -29.98
CA THR A 329 2.53 -21.54 -30.94
C THR A 329 3.71 -20.88 -30.27
N THR A 330 4.90 -21.29 -30.68
CA THR A 330 6.10 -20.52 -30.41
C THR A 330 6.23 -19.35 -31.39
N SER A 331 7.22 -18.47 -31.20
CA SER A 331 7.43 -17.30 -32.07
C SER A 331 7.84 -17.66 -33.50
N HIS A 332 8.54 -18.78 -33.71
CA HIS A 332 9.26 -19.08 -34.96
C HIS A 332 10.30 -18.01 -35.33
N SER A 333 10.73 -17.14 -34.42
CA SER A 333 11.80 -16.18 -34.68
C SER A 333 13.16 -16.87 -34.85
N MET A 334 14.07 -16.22 -35.59
CA MET A 334 15.48 -16.62 -35.60
C MET A 334 16.20 -16.09 -34.36
N ASN A 335 17.35 -16.68 -34.03
CA ASN A 335 18.22 -16.09 -33.01
C ASN A 335 18.92 -14.82 -33.54
N ASN A 336 19.68 -14.14 -32.66
CA ASN A 336 20.45 -12.94 -33.00
C ASN A 336 21.50 -13.15 -34.11
N ASP A 337 21.88 -14.40 -34.40
CA ASP A 337 22.84 -14.78 -35.44
C ASP A 337 22.14 -15.12 -36.77
N GLY A 338 20.80 -15.02 -36.85
CA GLY A 338 20.01 -15.37 -38.04
C GLY A 338 19.86 -16.88 -38.25
N GLU A 339 19.98 -17.69 -37.19
CA GLU A 339 19.82 -19.13 -37.26
C GLU A 339 18.44 -19.58 -36.76
N ARG A 340 17.88 -20.60 -37.42
CA ARG A 340 16.65 -21.26 -37.00
C ARG A 340 16.87 -22.07 -35.71
N ARG A 341 15.86 -22.06 -34.84
CA ARG A 341 15.82 -22.82 -33.57
C ARG A 341 14.68 -23.83 -33.62
N PRO A 342 14.95 -25.14 -33.77
CA PRO A 342 13.89 -26.15 -33.83
C PRO A 342 12.98 -26.19 -32.59
N ASP A 343 13.49 -25.82 -31.41
CA ASP A 343 12.72 -25.71 -30.17
C ASP A 343 11.76 -24.49 -30.16
N ARG A 344 11.96 -23.51 -31.06
CA ARG A 344 11.08 -22.35 -31.26
C ARG A 344 10.25 -22.43 -32.54
N GLU A 345 10.24 -23.56 -33.24
CA GLU A 345 9.42 -23.79 -34.44
C GLU A 345 8.36 -24.86 -34.16
N GLN A 346 7.44 -24.56 -33.25
CA GLN A 346 6.45 -25.50 -32.78
C GLN A 346 5.06 -24.85 -32.73
N MET A 347 4.08 -25.52 -33.34
CA MET A 347 2.69 -25.38 -32.95
C MET A 347 2.28 -26.61 -32.15
N LEU A 348 1.43 -26.44 -31.16
CA LEU A 348 0.98 -27.49 -30.27
C LEU A 348 -0.55 -27.52 -30.23
N ARG A 349 -1.11 -28.73 -30.08
CA ARG A 349 -2.49 -28.94 -29.69
C ARG A 349 -2.50 -29.90 -28.50
N PHE A 350 -3.13 -29.53 -27.41
CA PHE A 350 -3.19 -30.34 -26.20
C PHE A 350 -4.48 -30.10 -25.43
N ARG A 351 -4.71 -30.89 -24.38
CA ARG A 351 -5.80 -30.69 -23.44
C ARG A 351 -5.28 -30.60 -22.02
N ILE A 352 -5.92 -29.76 -21.23
CA ILE A 352 -5.70 -29.68 -19.78
C ILE A 352 -6.94 -30.27 -19.10
N GLU A 353 -6.76 -31.36 -18.37
CA GLU A 353 -7.82 -32.02 -17.60
C GLU A 353 -7.38 -32.09 -16.13
N GLY A 354 -8.00 -31.25 -15.29
CA GLY A 354 -7.57 -31.08 -13.91
C GLY A 354 -6.11 -30.60 -13.84
N ASN A 355 -5.23 -31.37 -13.19
CA ASN A 355 -3.83 -30.98 -13.00
C ASN A 355 -2.87 -31.72 -13.95
N ALA A 356 -3.37 -32.17 -15.10
CA ALA A 356 -2.58 -32.89 -16.09
C ALA A 356 -2.80 -32.33 -17.50
N ALA A 357 -1.72 -32.26 -18.28
CA ALA A 357 -1.79 -32.07 -19.72
C ALA A 357 -1.75 -33.42 -20.44
N GLY A 358 -2.54 -33.55 -21.50
CA GLY A 358 -2.66 -34.77 -22.30
C GLY A 358 -3.04 -34.48 -23.74
N GLN A 359 -3.12 -35.54 -24.55
CA GLN A 359 -3.47 -35.46 -25.98
C GLN A 359 -2.59 -34.47 -26.77
N ILE A 360 -1.30 -34.42 -26.41
CA ILE A 360 -0.33 -33.47 -26.93
C ILE A 360 0.08 -33.89 -28.34
N ALA A 361 -0.24 -33.06 -29.32
CA ALA A 361 0.20 -33.13 -30.70
C ALA A 361 1.06 -31.91 -31.02
N SER A 362 2.03 -32.06 -31.93
CA SER A 362 2.93 -30.97 -32.33
C SER A 362 3.11 -30.93 -33.84
N TYR A 363 3.14 -29.71 -34.39
CA TYR A 363 3.44 -29.45 -35.78
C TYR A 363 4.65 -28.52 -35.89
N THR A 364 5.70 -28.92 -36.62
CA THR A 364 7.00 -28.21 -36.63
C THR A 364 7.43 -27.74 -38.02
N LYS A 365 6.56 -27.89 -39.03
CA LYS A 365 6.90 -27.61 -40.45
C LYS A 365 6.25 -26.34 -41.00
N LEU A 366 5.59 -25.55 -40.14
CA LEU A 366 4.79 -24.40 -40.56
C LEU A 366 5.59 -23.41 -41.42
N ARG A 367 6.83 -23.05 -41.01
CA ARG A 367 7.68 -22.15 -41.80
C ARG A 367 7.95 -22.71 -43.19
N ASP A 368 8.33 -23.99 -43.27
CA ASP A 368 8.65 -24.64 -44.54
C ASP A 368 7.42 -24.69 -45.46
N ASP A 369 6.22 -24.96 -44.90
CA ASP A 369 4.97 -24.96 -45.67
C ASP A 369 4.60 -23.55 -46.17
N LEU A 370 4.80 -22.52 -45.35
CA LEU A 370 4.58 -21.12 -45.74
C LEU A 370 5.55 -20.69 -46.84
N MET A 371 6.83 -21.08 -46.74
CA MET A 371 7.83 -20.81 -47.77
C MET A 371 7.48 -21.50 -49.10
N ALA A 372 6.90 -22.70 -49.05
CA ALA A 372 6.45 -23.46 -50.21
C ALA A 372 5.08 -23.04 -50.76
N ALA A 373 4.32 -22.20 -50.05
CA ALA A 373 2.98 -21.77 -50.44
C ALA A 373 3.03 -20.65 -51.50
N ASP A 374 3.35 -20.98 -52.74
CA ASP A 374 3.43 -20.03 -53.86
C ASP A 374 2.09 -19.30 -54.11
N ASP A 375 0.96 -20.00 -53.99
CA ASP A 375 -0.38 -19.41 -54.12
C ASP A 375 -0.65 -18.34 -53.04
N LEU A 376 -0.18 -18.58 -51.81
CA LEU A 376 -0.31 -17.63 -50.71
C LEU A 376 0.53 -16.38 -50.96
N LYS A 377 1.80 -16.55 -51.33
CA LYS A 377 2.71 -15.44 -51.67
C LYS A 377 2.17 -14.61 -52.84
N ALA A 378 1.63 -15.28 -53.87
CA ALA A 378 0.99 -14.61 -55.00
C ALA A 378 -0.24 -13.81 -54.57
N ALA A 379 -1.09 -14.36 -53.71
CA ALA A 379 -2.27 -13.67 -53.19
C ALA A 379 -1.90 -12.45 -52.33
N ILE A 380 -0.84 -12.53 -51.52
CA ILE A 380 -0.33 -11.38 -50.76
C ILE A 380 0.12 -10.28 -51.72
N ARG A 381 0.94 -10.63 -52.73
CA ARG A 381 1.41 -9.68 -53.74
C ARG A 381 0.27 -9.06 -54.55
N GLU A 382 -0.78 -9.82 -54.85
CA GLU A 382 -1.97 -9.30 -55.53
C GLU A 382 -2.69 -8.23 -54.67
N LEU A 383 -2.77 -8.46 -53.36
CA LEU A 383 -3.49 -7.58 -52.44
C LEU A 383 -2.69 -6.34 -52.02
N SER A 384 -1.38 -6.46 -51.79
CA SER A 384 -0.52 -5.37 -51.30
C SER A 384 0.38 -4.73 -52.36
N GLY A 385 0.69 -5.46 -53.43
CA GLY A 385 1.76 -5.10 -54.37
C GLY A 385 3.17 -5.49 -53.89
N GLU A 386 3.31 -6.01 -52.67
CA GLU A 386 4.59 -6.30 -52.03
C GLU A 386 4.92 -7.80 -52.01
N GLU A 387 6.20 -8.12 -52.02
CA GLU A 387 6.68 -9.50 -51.79
C GLU A 387 6.98 -9.71 -50.30
N VAL A 388 6.70 -10.91 -49.80
CA VAL A 388 6.91 -11.27 -48.40
C VAL A 388 7.90 -12.42 -48.28
N ASP A 389 8.70 -12.37 -47.23
CA ASP A 389 9.71 -13.37 -46.92
C ASP A 389 9.40 -14.08 -45.61
N PHE A 390 8.84 -15.30 -45.73
CA PHE A 390 8.55 -16.16 -44.58
C PHE A 390 9.80 -16.77 -43.94
N GLU A 391 10.99 -16.52 -44.47
CA GLU A 391 12.22 -16.84 -43.74
C GLU A 391 12.28 -16.02 -42.43
N LYS A 392 11.75 -14.79 -42.41
CA LYS A 392 11.66 -13.91 -41.22
C LYS A 392 10.42 -14.12 -40.36
N LEU A 393 9.81 -15.31 -40.42
CA LEU A 393 8.59 -15.60 -39.68
C LEU A 393 8.73 -15.26 -38.19
N ASN A 394 7.80 -14.48 -37.67
CA ASN A 394 7.58 -14.22 -36.26
C ASN A 394 6.07 -14.16 -35.99
N ILE A 395 5.57 -15.07 -35.16
CA ILE A 395 4.16 -15.28 -34.84
C ILE A 395 3.92 -14.93 -33.38
N GLU A 396 2.97 -14.04 -33.12
CA GLU A 396 2.56 -13.71 -31.74
C GLU A 396 1.03 -13.81 -31.58
N GLY A 397 0.26 -13.54 -32.64
CA GLY A 397 -1.19 -13.72 -32.62
C GLY A 397 -1.63 -15.16 -32.90
N LEU A 398 -2.54 -15.71 -32.07
CA LEU A 398 -3.17 -17.00 -32.33
C LEU A 398 -4.63 -16.98 -31.87
N SER A 399 -5.58 -17.27 -32.77
CA SER A 399 -7.00 -17.29 -32.43
C SER A 399 -7.77 -18.38 -33.18
N TYR A 400 -8.47 -19.23 -32.45
CA TYR A 400 -9.40 -20.20 -33.01
C TYR A 400 -10.76 -19.55 -33.22
N TYR A 401 -11.15 -19.37 -34.48
CA TYR A 401 -12.45 -18.81 -34.83
C TYR A 401 -13.48 -19.91 -35.01
N ARG A 402 -14.44 -19.97 -34.08
CA ARG A 402 -15.37 -21.10 -33.89
C ARG A 402 -16.32 -21.28 -35.07
N GLU A 403 -16.85 -20.19 -35.60
CA GLU A 403 -17.84 -20.18 -36.68
C GLU A 403 -17.28 -20.80 -37.95
N ALA A 404 -16.03 -20.46 -38.29
CA ALA A 404 -15.35 -21.01 -39.47
C ALA A 404 -14.56 -22.30 -39.17
N ARG A 405 -14.33 -22.62 -37.89
CA ARG A 405 -13.45 -23.71 -37.43
C ARG A 405 -12.01 -23.56 -37.95
N HIS A 406 -11.55 -22.32 -38.07
CA HIS A 406 -10.24 -21.96 -38.55
C HIS A 406 -9.33 -21.56 -37.39
N LEU A 407 -8.03 -21.80 -37.55
CA LEU A 407 -7.01 -21.25 -36.65
C LEU A 407 -6.34 -20.07 -37.36
N LEU A 408 -6.60 -18.86 -36.88
CA LEU A 408 -5.95 -17.64 -37.36
C LEU A 408 -4.60 -17.49 -36.67
N VAL A 409 -3.60 -17.13 -37.48
CA VAL A 409 -2.21 -16.90 -37.07
C VAL A 409 -1.88 -15.46 -37.45
N GLY A 410 -1.65 -14.62 -36.44
CA GLY A 410 -1.23 -13.23 -36.60
C GLY A 410 0.28 -13.11 -36.63
N LEU A 411 0.82 -12.46 -37.65
CA LEU A 411 2.25 -12.30 -37.83
C LEU A 411 2.71 -10.96 -37.29
N ARG A 412 3.73 -10.99 -36.42
CA ARG A 412 4.54 -9.81 -36.13
C ARG A 412 5.46 -9.50 -37.31
N GLU A 413 6.07 -10.54 -37.88
CA GLU A 413 6.84 -10.48 -39.11
C GLU A 413 6.64 -11.76 -39.96
N PRO A 414 6.75 -11.69 -41.29
CA PRO A 414 6.87 -10.49 -42.10
C PRO A 414 5.55 -9.68 -42.19
N MET A 415 5.67 -8.40 -42.54
CA MET A 415 4.55 -7.55 -42.97
C MET A 415 4.53 -7.43 -44.50
N ALA A 416 3.41 -6.99 -45.06
CA ALA A 416 3.26 -6.69 -46.49
C ALA A 416 3.29 -5.18 -46.71
N GLY A 417 4.48 -4.59 -46.82
CA GLY A 417 4.66 -3.14 -46.71
C GLY A 417 4.29 -2.67 -45.29
N ASP A 418 3.37 -1.71 -45.19
CA ASP A 418 2.85 -1.21 -43.91
C ASP A 418 1.65 -2.02 -43.37
N MET A 419 1.21 -3.05 -44.10
CA MET A 419 0.06 -3.88 -43.76
C MET A 419 0.47 -5.10 -42.93
N SER A 420 -0.18 -5.29 -41.79
CA SER A 420 -0.01 -6.47 -40.95
C SER A 420 -0.70 -7.67 -41.59
N ILE A 421 -0.18 -8.88 -41.37
CA ILE A 421 -0.65 -10.10 -42.01
C ILE A 421 -1.26 -11.04 -40.98
N ALA A 422 -2.49 -11.50 -41.25
CA ALA A 422 -3.09 -12.65 -40.58
C ALA A 422 -3.38 -13.77 -41.58
N LEU A 423 -3.12 -15.01 -41.18
CA LEU A 423 -3.26 -16.21 -41.99
C LEU A 423 -4.26 -17.16 -41.36
N ALA A 424 -5.20 -17.70 -42.13
CA ALA A 424 -6.12 -18.73 -41.65
C ALA A 424 -5.63 -20.13 -42.04
N ILE A 425 -5.40 -20.99 -41.06
CA ILE A 425 -5.29 -22.44 -41.29
C ILE A 425 -6.72 -22.99 -41.26
N THR A 426 -7.18 -23.48 -42.41
CA THR A 426 -8.58 -23.91 -42.61
C THR A 426 -8.85 -25.35 -42.18
N ASN A 427 -7.79 -26.13 -41.92
CA ASN A 427 -7.85 -27.54 -41.53
C ASN A 427 -7.04 -27.88 -40.27
N PRO A 428 -7.12 -27.09 -39.17
CA PRO A 428 -6.22 -27.27 -38.03
C PRO A 428 -6.31 -28.67 -37.42
N GLY A 429 -7.51 -29.27 -37.36
CA GLY A 429 -7.69 -30.64 -36.88
C GLY A 429 -6.82 -31.66 -37.63
N GLU A 430 -6.90 -31.68 -38.96
CA GLU A 430 -6.13 -32.60 -39.81
C GLU A 430 -4.61 -32.38 -39.69
N VAL A 431 -4.17 -31.14 -39.47
CA VAL A 431 -2.76 -30.80 -39.28
C VAL A 431 -2.23 -31.43 -37.99
N PHE A 432 -2.94 -31.26 -36.88
CA PHE A 432 -2.52 -31.81 -35.59
C PHE A 432 -2.81 -33.31 -35.44
N ASP A 433 -3.74 -33.87 -36.22
CA ASP A 433 -3.94 -35.31 -36.34
C ASP A 433 -2.86 -35.97 -37.24
N GLY A 434 -2.05 -35.17 -37.92
CA GLY A 434 -0.99 -35.65 -38.82
C GLY A 434 -1.51 -36.24 -40.13
N THR A 435 -2.75 -35.92 -40.52
CA THR A 435 -3.40 -36.49 -41.71
C THR A 435 -3.25 -35.61 -42.95
N ALA A 436 -2.95 -34.32 -42.80
CA ALA A 436 -2.72 -33.40 -43.91
C ALA A 436 -1.76 -32.25 -43.55
N ALA A 437 -1.15 -31.64 -44.57
CA ALA A 437 -0.44 -30.37 -44.45
C ALA A 437 -1.45 -29.20 -44.24
N PRO A 438 -1.00 -28.05 -43.69
CA PRO A 438 -1.86 -26.89 -43.50
C PRO A 438 -2.38 -26.34 -44.83
N ARG A 439 -3.68 -26.07 -44.88
CA ARG A 439 -4.36 -25.38 -45.98
C ARG A 439 -4.60 -23.94 -45.57
N PHE A 440 -3.88 -23.03 -46.21
CA PHE A 440 -4.01 -21.59 -45.95
C PHE A 440 -5.21 -21.02 -46.71
N GLY A 441 -6.04 -20.24 -46.00
CA GLY A 441 -7.07 -19.42 -46.61
C GLY A 441 -6.48 -18.22 -47.36
N ARG A 442 -7.34 -17.39 -47.95
CA ARG A 442 -6.91 -16.11 -48.53
C ARG A 442 -6.26 -15.25 -47.42
N PRO A 443 -5.08 -14.66 -47.66
CA PRO A 443 -4.39 -13.83 -46.68
C PRO A 443 -5.24 -12.61 -46.29
N ILE A 444 -5.19 -12.25 -45.02
CA ILE A 444 -5.89 -11.09 -44.45
C ILE A 444 -4.83 -10.01 -44.21
N LEU A 445 -5.01 -8.85 -44.85
CA LEU A 445 -4.13 -7.70 -44.69
C LEU A 445 -4.86 -6.61 -43.90
N LEU A 446 -4.23 -6.14 -42.82
CA LEU A 446 -4.82 -5.18 -41.89
C LEU A 446 -3.96 -3.91 -41.83
N ASP A 447 -4.57 -2.73 -41.98
CA ASP A 447 -3.91 -1.45 -41.71
C ASP A 447 -3.95 -1.20 -40.20
N LEU A 448 -2.86 -1.58 -39.52
CA LEU A 448 -2.66 -1.30 -38.09
C LEU A 448 -1.62 -0.18 -37.88
N LYS A 449 -1.45 0.74 -38.85
CA LYS A 449 -0.47 1.83 -38.80
C LYS A 449 1.00 1.36 -38.72
N GLY A 450 1.34 0.32 -39.48
CA GLY A 450 2.73 -0.09 -39.70
C GLY A 450 3.33 -0.99 -38.61
N GLY A 451 2.53 -1.53 -37.68
CA GLY A 451 2.98 -2.49 -36.67
C GLY A 451 2.44 -3.89 -36.91
N GLY A 452 3.27 -4.92 -36.74
CA GLY A 452 2.87 -6.33 -36.81
C GLY A 452 1.93 -6.74 -35.66
N ILE A 453 1.23 -7.87 -35.82
CA ILE A 453 0.27 -8.36 -34.82
C ILE A 453 1.03 -8.98 -33.64
N ARG A 454 0.82 -8.45 -32.44
CA ARG A 454 1.36 -8.98 -31.17
C ARG A 454 0.36 -9.90 -30.46
N ALA A 455 -0.90 -9.48 -30.39
CA ALA A 455 -1.98 -10.31 -29.86
C ALA A 455 -3.13 -10.39 -30.86
N LEU A 456 -3.79 -11.55 -30.91
CA LEU A 456 -5.01 -11.75 -31.67
C LEU A 456 -5.93 -12.68 -30.88
N SER A 457 -7.07 -12.18 -30.42
CA SER A 457 -8.12 -13.00 -29.79
C SER A 457 -9.48 -12.70 -30.39
N TYR A 458 -10.37 -13.69 -30.42
CA TYR A 458 -11.76 -13.49 -30.81
C TYR A 458 -12.60 -13.25 -29.55
N ASP A 459 -13.26 -12.11 -29.49
CA ASP A 459 -14.07 -11.69 -28.36
C ASP A 459 -15.55 -12.05 -28.57
N PRO A 460 -16.11 -12.99 -27.78
CA PRO A 460 -17.50 -13.41 -27.96
C PRO A 460 -18.52 -12.38 -27.45
N VAL A 461 -18.11 -11.38 -26.69
CA VAL A 461 -19.00 -10.36 -26.12
C VAL A 461 -19.24 -9.24 -27.12
N LEU A 462 -18.17 -8.79 -27.79
CA LEU A 462 -18.19 -7.79 -28.84
C LEU A 462 -18.50 -8.40 -30.22
N GLY A 463 -18.27 -9.71 -30.38
CA GLY A 463 -18.44 -10.41 -31.64
C GLY A 463 -17.38 -10.01 -32.68
N SER A 464 -16.20 -9.61 -32.23
CA SER A 464 -15.10 -9.12 -33.06
C SER A 464 -13.75 -9.67 -32.60
N PHE A 465 -12.75 -9.63 -33.47
CA PHE A 465 -11.37 -9.87 -33.10
C PHE A 465 -10.79 -8.65 -32.40
N LEU A 466 -10.12 -8.87 -31.28
CA LEU A 466 -9.27 -7.92 -30.59
C LEU A 466 -7.83 -8.14 -31.01
N ILE A 467 -7.16 -7.06 -31.41
CA ILE A 467 -5.80 -7.10 -31.95
C ILE A 467 -4.94 -6.09 -31.23
N VAL A 468 -3.76 -6.51 -30.76
CA VAL A 468 -2.76 -5.61 -30.19
C VAL A 468 -1.58 -5.51 -31.16
N ASN A 469 -1.09 -4.29 -31.37
CA ASN A 469 0.19 -4.03 -32.03
C ASN A 469 0.95 -2.88 -31.36
N GLU A 470 2.19 -2.65 -31.80
CA GLU A 470 2.97 -1.46 -31.44
C GLU A 470 2.98 -0.45 -32.59
N ILE A 471 2.75 0.81 -32.26
CA ILE A 471 2.79 1.92 -33.22
C ILE A 471 3.76 3.02 -32.76
N GLU A 472 4.30 3.77 -33.71
CA GLU A 472 5.22 4.89 -33.42
C GLU A 472 4.45 6.13 -32.94
N GLY A 473 4.86 6.67 -31.79
CA GLY A 473 4.30 7.88 -31.19
C GLY A 473 5.13 9.15 -31.46
N HIS A 474 4.76 10.24 -30.78
CA HIS A 474 5.54 11.49 -30.84
C HIS A 474 6.95 11.28 -30.27
N GLU A 475 7.95 11.87 -30.92
CA GLU A 475 9.38 11.76 -30.56
C GLU A 475 10.00 10.35 -30.68
N GLY A 476 9.33 9.41 -31.37
CA GLY A 476 9.88 8.08 -31.67
C GLY A 476 9.67 7.02 -30.57
N ASN A 477 8.90 7.33 -29.53
CA ASN A 477 8.50 6.34 -28.53
C ASN A 477 7.41 5.41 -29.09
N ARG A 478 7.55 4.10 -28.94
CA ARG A 478 6.53 3.11 -29.30
C ARG A 478 5.54 2.91 -28.17
N TYR A 479 4.27 2.68 -28.51
CA TYR A 479 3.23 2.33 -27.54
C TYR A 479 2.29 1.28 -28.12
N SER A 480 1.69 0.49 -27.24
CA SER A 480 0.71 -0.54 -27.62
C SER A 480 -0.62 0.11 -28.01
N GLN A 481 -1.19 -0.31 -29.14
CA GLN A 481 -2.51 0.09 -29.61
C GLN A 481 -3.40 -1.15 -29.73
N LEU A 482 -4.63 -1.01 -29.21
CA LEU A 482 -5.66 -2.04 -29.32
C LEU A 482 -6.61 -1.72 -30.48
N TRP A 483 -7.05 -2.74 -31.20
CA TRP A 483 -7.97 -2.63 -32.33
C TRP A 483 -9.11 -3.64 -32.20
N SER A 484 -10.28 -3.28 -32.73
CA SER A 484 -11.42 -4.17 -32.96
C SER A 484 -11.54 -4.42 -34.46
N TRP A 485 -11.67 -5.68 -34.88
CA TRP A 485 -11.87 -6.05 -36.27
C TRP A 485 -13.00 -7.08 -36.39
N SER A 486 -13.96 -6.83 -37.28
CA SER A 486 -15.16 -7.67 -37.42
C SER A 486 -14.89 -9.10 -37.92
N GLY A 487 -13.69 -9.40 -38.43
CA GLY A 487 -13.40 -10.65 -39.13
C GLY A 487 -13.64 -10.59 -40.63
N GLU A 488 -14.27 -9.52 -41.12
CA GLU A 488 -14.49 -9.28 -42.54
C GLU A 488 -13.28 -8.57 -43.18
N PRO A 489 -12.56 -9.19 -44.15
CA PRO A 489 -11.36 -8.60 -44.74
C PRO A 489 -11.57 -7.27 -45.45
N SER A 490 -12.79 -6.99 -45.89
CA SER A 490 -13.15 -5.71 -46.54
C SER A 490 -13.45 -4.56 -45.56
N VAL A 491 -13.54 -4.85 -44.26
CA VAL A 491 -13.82 -3.85 -43.22
C VAL A 491 -12.52 -3.58 -42.45
N PRO A 492 -12.04 -2.33 -42.39
CA PRO A 492 -10.81 -2.00 -41.68
C PRO A 492 -10.97 -2.17 -40.16
N PRO A 493 -9.90 -2.51 -39.43
CA PRO A 493 -9.89 -2.47 -37.96
C PRO A 493 -10.13 -1.07 -37.42
N GLU A 494 -10.87 -0.97 -36.32
CA GLU A 494 -11.13 0.28 -35.62
C GLU A 494 -10.30 0.36 -34.33
N PRO A 495 -9.62 1.48 -34.05
CA PRO A 495 -8.82 1.61 -32.85
C PRO A 495 -9.74 1.72 -31.61
N ILE A 496 -9.40 0.97 -30.56
CA ILE A 496 -10.09 1.05 -29.27
C ILE A 496 -9.33 2.02 -28.38
N ALA A 497 -10.02 3.04 -27.86
CA ALA A 497 -9.46 3.96 -26.89
C ALA A 497 -9.62 3.41 -25.48
N LEU A 498 -8.52 3.14 -24.81
CA LEU A 498 -8.50 2.72 -23.41
C LEU A 498 -7.85 3.82 -22.56
N PRO A 499 -8.62 4.55 -21.73
CA PRO A 499 -8.08 5.65 -20.92
C PRO A 499 -6.92 5.24 -19.99
N ASP A 500 -6.93 3.98 -19.50
CA ASP A 500 -5.99 3.46 -18.51
C ASP A 500 -4.88 2.55 -19.10
N ILE A 501 -4.94 2.20 -20.40
CA ILE A 501 -3.88 1.38 -21.05
C ILE A 501 -2.52 2.11 -21.04
N ILE A 502 -2.53 3.43 -20.90
CA ILE A 502 -1.33 4.29 -20.80
C ILE A 502 -0.40 3.84 -19.64
N ASN A 503 -0.94 3.13 -18.65
CA ASN A 503 -0.17 2.66 -17.50
C ASN A 503 0.39 1.24 -17.68
N LEU A 504 0.00 0.51 -18.73
CA LEU A 504 0.56 -0.78 -19.17
C LEU A 504 1.43 -0.54 -20.40
N ASN A 505 2.75 -0.65 -20.22
CA ASN A 505 3.68 -0.59 -21.34
C ASN A 505 3.86 -1.99 -21.90
N ASN A 506 4.01 -2.11 -23.23
CA ASN A 506 4.29 -3.38 -23.89
C ASN A 506 3.22 -4.46 -23.59
N VAL A 507 1.97 -4.16 -23.94
CA VAL A 507 0.87 -5.15 -23.87
C VAL A 507 1.15 -6.25 -24.90
N GLU A 508 1.30 -7.49 -24.43
CA GLU A 508 1.53 -8.68 -25.27
C GLU A 508 0.28 -9.49 -25.49
N SER A 509 -0.67 -9.45 -24.56
CA SER A 509 -1.83 -10.32 -24.60
C SER A 509 -3.12 -9.61 -24.22
N ILE A 510 -4.19 -10.03 -24.90
CA ILE A 510 -5.57 -9.67 -24.57
C ILE A 510 -6.49 -10.87 -24.81
N ASP A 511 -7.34 -11.19 -23.85
CA ASP A 511 -8.39 -12.20 -24.04
C ASP A 511 -9.66 -11.91 -23.23
N SER A 512 -10.78 -12.46 -23.70
CA SER A 512 -12.07 -12.46 -23.00
C SER A 512 -12.11 -13.60 -21.99
N ILE A 513 -12.38 -13.26 -20.73
CA ILE A 513 -12.51 -14.23 -19.65
C ILE A 513 -13.83 -14.02 -18.90
N VAL A 514 -14.29 -15.07 -18.23
CA VAL A 514 -15.47 -15.03 -17.36
C VAL A 514 -15.02 -15.16 -15.92
N VAL A 515 -15.31 -14.14 -15.11
CA VAL A 515 -15.02 -14.10 -13.67
C VAL A 515 -16.33 -13.94 -12.91
N ASP A 516 -16.64 -14.87 -12.01
CA ASP A 516 -17.90 -14.90 -11.24
C ASP A 516 -19.17 -14.77 -12.12
N GLY A 517 -19.13 -15.39 -13.31
CA GLY A 517 -20.21 -15.36 -14.28
C GLY A 517 -20.37 -14.03 -15.04
N GLN A 518 -19.42 -13.10 -14.88
CA GLN A 518 -19.39 -11.83 -15.60
C GLN A 518 -18.22 -11.81 -16.59
N PRO A 519 -18.43 -11.39 -17.85
CA PRO A 519 -17.34 -11.26 -18.81
C PRO A 519 -16.42 -10.08 -18.42
N ARG A 520 -15.13 -10.27 -18.64
CA ARG A 520 -14.04 -9.31 -18.41
C ARG A 520 -13.02 -9.45 -19.53
N LEU A 521 -12.30 -8.37 -19.81
CA LEU A 521 -11.09 -8.42 -20.63
C LEU A 521 -9.87 -8.52 -19.74
N LEU A 522 -9.00 -9.48 -20.00
CA LEU A 522 -7.72 -9.64 -19.33
C LEU A 522 -6.61 -9.20 -20.28
N LEU A 523 -5.84 -8.19 -19.87
CA LEU A 523 -4.67 -7.69 -20.58
C LEU A 523 -3.41 -7.99 -19.77
N MET A 524 -2.31 -8.34 -20.44
CA MET A 524 -1.01 -8.59 -19.81
C MET A 524 0.09 -7.78 -20.48
N SER A 525 1.04 -7.30 -19.70
CA SER A 525 2.25 -6.65 -20.21
C SER A 525 3.50 -7.48 -19.96
N ASP A 526 4.38 -7.49 -20.96
CA ASP A 526 5.75 -7.97 -20.84
C ASP A 526 6.69 -6.83 -20.45
N GLU A 527 6.67 -6.49 -19.17
CA GLU A 527 7.57 -5.51 -18.57
C GLU A 527 8.21 -5.99 -17.27
N GLY A 528 8.03 -7.28 -16.98
CA GLY A 528 8.71 -7.92 -15.88
C GLY A 528 10.17 -8.14 -16.19
N ASN A 529 10.89 -8.60 -15.18
CA ASN A 529 12.29 -8.92 -15.28
C ASN A 529 12.68 -9.87 -14.15
N GLU A 530 12.90 -11.13 -14.49
CA GLU A 530 13.28 -12.16 -13.52
C GLU A 530 14.55 -11.78 -12.75
N LYS A 531 15.59 -11.32 -13.47
CA LYS A 531 16.90 -10.99 -12.87
C LYS A 531 16.81 -9.87 -11.83
N LYS A 532 15.80 -9.00 -11.93
CA LYS A 532 15.51 -7.91 -10.98
C LYS A 532 14.40 -8.26 -10.00
N ASN A 533 13.85 -9.47 -10.07
CA ASN A 533 12.69 -9.92 -9.31
C ASN A 533 11.51 -8.94 -9.41
N LYS A 534 11.22 -8.49 -10.64
CA LYS A 534 10.11 -7.60 -10.95
C LYS A 534 9.07 -8.38 -11.76
N PRO A 535 7.96 -8.86 -11.18
CA PRO A 535 6.93 -9.57 -11.93
C PRO A 535 6.29 -8.70 -13.02
N ALA A 536 5.66 -9.35 -13.98
CA ALA A 536 4.85 -8.71 -15.00
C ALA A 536 3.53 -8.18 -14.41
N ARG A 537 2.86 -7.34 -15.19
CA ARG A 537 1.61 -6.69 -14.78
C ARG A 537 0.44 -7.17 -15.64
N TYR A 538 -0.74 -7.18 -15.05
CA TYR A 538 -1.99 -7.47 -15.76
C TYR A 538 -3.11 -6.53 -15.32
N MET A 539 -4.13 -6.43 -16.14
CA MET A 539 -5.32 -5.64 -15.87
C MET A 539 -6.57 -6.43 -16.28
N MET A 540 -7.59 -6.41 -15.43
CA MET A 540 -8.91 -6.94 -15.75
C MET A 540 -9.90 -5.78 -15.89
N LEU A 541 -10.55 -5.70 -17.04
CA LEU A 541 -11.47 -4.62 -17.40
C LEU A 541 -12.90 -5.15 -17.57
N GLU A 542 -13.87 -4.33 -17.16
CA GLU A 542 -15.25 -4.49 -17.55
C GLU A 542 -15.45 -3.95 -18.97
N TYR A 543 -16.29 -4.60 -19.78
CA TYR A 543 -16.57 -4.13 -21.15
C TYR A 543 -17.17 -2.73 -21.19
N SER A 544 -17.89 -2.30 -20.13
CA SER A 544 -18.40 -0.93 -20.01
C SER A 544 -17.30 0.13 -19.84
N GLN A 545 -16.06 -0.27 -19.58
CA GLN A 545 -14.90 0.63 -19.51
C GLN A 545 -14.19 0.79 -20.85
N LEU A 546 -14.53 -0.02 -21.87
CA LEU A 546 -14.06 0.22 -23.23
C LEU A 546 -14.71 1.53 -23.72
N GLY A 547 -13.87 2.52 -24.00
CA GLY A 547 -14.33 3.79 -24.55
C GLY A 547 -14.82 3.60 -25.98
N GLY A 548 -16.09 3.94 -26.21
CA GLY A 548 -16.69 4.16 -27.53
C GLY A 548 -17.20 5.58 -27.63
#